data_AF-A0A2G6T5P0-F1
#
_entry.id   AF-A0A2G6T5P0-F1
#
_cell.length_a   1.000
_cell.length_b   1.000
_cell.length_c   1.000
_cell.angle_alpha   90.00
_cell.angle_beta   90.00
_cell.angle_gamma   90.00
#
_symmetry.space_group_name_H-M   'P 1'
#
loop_
_entity.id
_entity.type
_entity.pdbx_description
1 polymer ?
#
loop_
_entity_poly.entity_id
_entity_poly.type
_entity_poly.pdbx_seq_one_letter_code
_entity_poly.pdbx_strand_id
1 'polypeptide(L)'
;MTKLEKLCAAYEAFGRAISDVPDTSANRLAQLSSGVRELVSDAFKRVPKPTPSQIAAGLEQSWRETPMLIQDIQPEWRAKVAEAWHTAAAGYYPEFLVKEEDRLRKIFTRGKIRTEAEFHLVRHEIDILEGAPGDATKLQTLYRLVDSFESR
;
A
#
# COMPACT_ATOMS: atom_id res chain seq x y z
N MET A 1 -3.46 -13.16 16.78
CA MET A 1 -3.40 -11.71 16.51
C MET A 1 -4.74 -11.23 15.97
N THR A 2 -5.28 -10.17 16.55
CA THR A 2 -6.42 -9.42 16.04
C THR A 2 -6.04 -8.66 14.77
N LYS A 3 -7.03 -8.23 13.97
CA LYS A 3 -6.78 -7.41 12.77
C LYS A 3 -6.00 -6.12 13.10
N LEU A 4 -6.33 -5.48 14.22
CA LEU A 4 -5.63 -4.26 14.67
C LEU A 4 -4.15 -4.54 14.94
N GLU A 5 -3.83 -5.65 15.62
CA GLU A 5 -2.45 -6.06 15.88
C GLU A 5 -1.69 -6.42 14.60
N LYS A 6 -2.33 -7.14 13.67
CA LYS A 6 -1.76 -7.48 12.36
C LYS A 6 -1.41 -6.22 11.57
N LEU A 7 -2.32 -5.24 11.52
CA LEU A 7 -2.09 -3.96 10.84
C LEU A 7 -0.95 -3.19 11.50
N CYS A 8 -0.92 -3.07 12.84
CA CYS A 8 0.19 -2.42 13.52
C CYS A 8 1.53 -3.07 13.18
N ALA A 9 1.60 -4.41 13.20
CA ALA A 9 2.81 -5.15 12.86
C ALA A 9 3.25 -4.94 11.40
N ALA A 10 2.29 -4.88 10.46
CA ALA A 10 2.58 -4.57 9.05
C ALA A 10 3.16 -3.15 8.90
N TYR A 11 2.56 -2.14 9.53
CA TYR A 11 3.09 -0.77 9.53
C TYR A 11 4.50 -0.70 10.16
N GLU A 12 4.72 -1.33 11.31
CA GLU A 12 6.03 -1.36 11.97
C GLU A 12 7.11 -2.04 11.12
N ALA A 13 6.76 -3.13 10.44
CA ALA A 13 7.69 -3.83 9.54
C ALA A 13 8.01 -2.98 8.31
N PHE A 14 6.99 -2.37 7.70
CA PHE A 14 7.15 -1.49 6.56
C PHE A 14 8.01 -0.27 6.90
N GLY A 15 7.69 0.46 7.97
CA GLY A 15 8.45 1.64 8.39
C GLY A 15 9.92 1.34 8.65
N ARG A 16 10.23 0.19 9.28
CA ARG A 16 11.61 -0.26 9.46
C ARG A 16 12.30 -0.54 8.12
N ALA A 17 11.64 -1.24 7.21
CA ALA A 17 12.22 -1.63 5.92
C ALA A 17 12.59 -0.44 5.02
N ILE A 18 11.92 0.71 5.18
CA ILE A 18 12.14 1.90 4.36
C ILE A 18 12.89 3.03 5.09
N SER A 19 13.30 2.82 6.34
CA SER A 19 13.93 3.84 7.18
C SER A 19 15.27 4.36 6.65
N ASP A 20 15.98 3.55 5.88
CA ASP A 20 17.28 3.92 5.28
C ASP A 20 17.16 4.43 3.83
N VAL A 21 15.94 4.64 3.32
CA VAL A 21 15.73 5.18 1.97
C VAL A 21 16.05 6.69 1.99
N PRO A 22 17.01 7.18 1.18
CA PRO A 22 17.42 8.58 1.19
C PRO A 22 16.46 9.46 0.38
N ASP A 23 15.17 9.38 0.67
CA ASP A 23 14.11 10.17 0.06
C ASP A 23 13.23 10.79 1.15
N THR A 24 12.84 12.07 0.97
CA THR A 24 12.11 12.81 2.01
C THR A 24 10.70 12.24 2.22
N SER A 25 10.01 11.85 1.14
CA SER A 25 8.68 11.24 1.18
C SER A 25 8.75 9.86 1.83
N ALA A 26 9.75 9.05 1.49
CA ALA A 26 9.99 7.74 2.10
C ALA A 26 10.28 7.86 3.60
N ASN A 27 11.12 8.82 4.01
CA ASN A 27 11.42 9.07 5.43
C ASN A 27 10.18 9.48 6.22
N ARG A 28 9.35 10.36 5.65
CA ARG A 28 8.08 10.75 6.28
C ARG A 28 7.16 9.54 6.44
N LEU A 29 7.06 8.70 5.41
CA LEU A 29 6.25 7.48 5.44
C LEU A 29 6.79 6.46 6.47
N ALA A 30 8.11 6.35 6.60
CA ALA A 30 8.77 5.52 7.59
C ALA A 30 8.39 5.95 9.02
N GLN A 31 8.52 7.23 9.31
CA GLN A 31 8.18 7.82 10.62
C GLN A 31 6.71 7.61 10.96
N LEU A 32 5.80 7.90 10.03
CA LEU A 32 4.35 7.68 10.23
C LEU A 32 4.04 6.21 10.52
N SER A 33 4.70 5.29 9.80
CA SER A 33 4.46 3.86 9.94
C SER A 33 5.02 3.29 11.25
N SER A 34 6.21 3.73 11.67
CA SER A 34 6.80 3.36 12.97
C SER A 34 6.01 3.90 14.16
N GLY A 35 5.35 5.05 14.01
CA GLY A 35 4.50 5.66 15.05
C GLY A 35 3.09 5.06 15.18
N VAL A 36 2.76 3.98 14.46
CA VAL A 36 1.38 3.45 14.39
C VAL A 36 0.80 3.07 15.77
N ARG A 37 1.62 2.56 16.69
CA ARG A 37 1.16 2.16 18.04
C ARG A 37 0.74 3.37 18.88
N GLU A 38 1.49 4.45 18.77
CA GLU A 38 1.19 5.72 19.43
C GLU A 38 -0.10 6.30 18.85
N LEU A 39 -0.24 6.30 17.52
CA LEU A 39 -1.47 6.71 16.84
C LEU A 39 -2.69 5.90 17.30
N VAL A 40 -2.55 4.58 17.44
CA VAL A 40 -3.62 3.70 17.95
C VAL A 40 -3.94 4.00 19.41
N SER A 41 -2.92 4.19 20.25
CA SER A 41 -3.07 4.56 21.65
C SER A 41 -3.83 5.89 21.80
N ASP A 42 -3.47 6.89 20.99
CA ASP A 42 -4.13 8.19 20.98
C ASP A 42 -5.55 8.13 20.42
N ALA A 43 -5.80 7.28 19.43
CA ALA A 43 -7.15 7.05 18.91
C ALA A 43 -8.11 6.56 20.02
N PHE A 44 -7.64 5.68 20.92
CA PHE A 44 -8.45 5.20 22.04
C PHE A 44 -8.77 6.26 23.10
N LYS A 45 -8.07 7.41 23.10
CA LYS A 45 -8.32 8.54 24.00
C LYS A 45 -9.37 9.52 23.45
N ARG A 46 -9.77 9.39 22.18
CA ARG A 46 -10.76 10.28 21.54
C ARG A 46 -12.16 10.10 22.13
N VAL A 47 -12.98 11.14 22.03
CA VAL A 47 -14.38 11.15 22.46
C VAL A 47 -15.29 11.51 21.27
N PRO A 48 -16.27 10.67 20.90
CA PRO A 48 -16.59 9.38 21.51
C PRO A 48 -15.47 8.34 21.31
N LYS A 49 -15.32 7.42 22.28
CA LYS A 49 -14.27 6.39 22.25
C LYS A 49 -14.51 5.43 21.09
N PRO A 50 -13.61 5.33 20.11
CA PRO A 50 -13.75 4.39 19.01
C PRO A 50 -13.53 2.96 19.50
N THR A 51 -14.21 2.01 18.86
CA THR A 51 -13.96 0.59 19.08
C THR A 51 -12.66 0.14 18.39
N PRO A 52 -12.05 -0.97 18.81
CA PRO A 52 -10.89 -1.53 18.11
C PRO A 52 -11.16 -1.83 16.63
N SER A 53 -12.39 -2.22 16.27
CA SER A 53 -12.77 -2.47 14.87
C SER A 53 -12.83 -1.20 14.03
N GLN A 54 -13.30 -0.08 14.60
CA GLN A 54 -13.30 1.22 13.93
C GLN A 54 -11.87 1.71 13.66
N ILE A 55 -10.97 1.58 14.64
CA ILE A 55 -9.55 1.93 14.45
C ILE A 55 -8.91 1.02 13.38
N ALA A 56 -9.14 -0.29 13.45
CA ALA A 56 -8.61 -1.22 12.46
C ALA A 56 -9.15 -0.96 11.05
N ALA A 57 -10.40 -0.52 10.90
CA ALA A 57 -10.97 -0.13 9.62
C ALA A 57 -10.27 1.13 9.05
N GLY A 58 -10.03 2.15 9.89
CA GLY A 58 -9.28 3.34 9.50
C GLY A 58 -7.84 3.01 9.09
N LEU A 59 -7.13 2.20 9.88
CA LEU A 59 -5.77 1.77 9.55
C LEU A 59 -5.69 0.96 8.26
N GLU A 60 -6.64 0.05 8.01
CA GLU A 60 -6.68 -0.71 6.75
C GLU A 60 -6.96 0.20 5.56
N GLN A 61 -7.83 1.21 5.74
CA GLN A 61 -8.07 2.19 4.70
C GLN A 61 -6.79 2.97 4.38
N SER A 62 -6.13 3.54 5.39
CA SER A 62 -4.86 4.23 5.18
C SER A 62 -3.78 3.31 4.59
N TRP A 63 -3.76 2.03 4.97
CA TRP A 63 -2.80 1.05 4.45
C TRP A 63 -3.00 0.81 2.95
N ARG A 64 -4.27 0.78 2.52
CA ARG A 64 -4.67 0.67 1.11
C ARG A 64 -4.36 1.94 0.30
N GLU A 65 -4.36 3.09 0.95
CA GLU A 65 -4.02 4.38 0.34
C GLU A 65 -2.49 4.59 0.28
N THR A 66 -1.69 3.84 1.05
CA THR A 66 -0.22 3.95 1.04
C THR A 66 0.41 3.92 -0.36
N PRO A 67 0.00 3.06 -1.30
CA PRO A 67 0.61 3.06 -2.63
C PRO A 67 0.43 4.34 -3.43
N MET A 68 -0.61 5.14 -3.13
CA MET A 68 -0.74 6.50 -3.65
C MET A 68 0.41 7.38 -3.15
N LEU A 69 0.72 7.32 -1.85
CA LEU A 69 1.82 8.08 -1.23
C LEU A 69 3.19 7.64 -1.74
N ILE A 70 3.33 6.37 -2.13
CA ILE A 70 4.57 5.85 -2.74
C ILE A 70 4.88 6.56 -4.06
N GLN A 71 3.88 7.09 -4.78
CA GLN A 71 4.12 7.83 -6.02
C GLN A 71 4.85 9.16 -5.80
N ASP A 72 4.78 9.74 -4.60
CA ASP A 72 5.51 10.97 -4.25
C ASP A 72 7.00 10.72 -3.94
N ILE A 73 7.43 9.45 -3.92
CA ILE A 73 8.83 9.06 -3.71
C ILE A 73 9.57 9.16 -5.05
N GLN A 74 10.86 9.51 -5.01
CA GLN A 74 11.71 9.51 -6.20
C GLN A 74 11.67 8.15 -6.95
N PRO A 75 11.56 8.15 -8.30
CA PRO A 75 11.34 6.93 -9.09
C PRO A 75 12.30 5.77 -8.79
N GLU A 76 13.59 6.06 -8.56
CA GLU A 76 14.62 5.05 -8.26
C GLU A 76 14.35 4.27 -6.95
N TRP A 77 13.54 4.81 -6.03
CA TRP A 77 13.23 4.19 -4.75
C TRP A 77 11.83 3.58 -4.69
N ARG A 78 10.94 3.90 -5.64
CA ARG A 78 9.54 3.46 -5.62
C ARG A 78 9.40 1.95 -5.58
N ALA A 79 10.14 1.24 -6.44
CA ALA A 79 10.11 -0.23 -6.48
C ALA A 79 10.49 -0.85 -5.13
N LYS A 80 11.59 -0.37 -4.52
CA LYS A 80 12.04 -0.82 -3.20
C LYS A 80 10.98 -0.58 -2.12
N VAL A 81 10.35 0.60 -2.12
CA VAL A 81 9.31 0.94 -1.13
C VAL A 81 8.02 0.15 -1.37
N ALA A 82 7.61 -0.03 -2.63
CA ALA A 82 6.47 -0.84 -3.01
C ALA A 82 6.66 -2.31 -2.58
N GLU A 83 7.84 -2.87 -2.82
CA GLU A 83 8.22 -4.21 -2.37
C GLU A 83 8.15 -4.30 -0.83
N ALA A 84 8.73 -3.33 -0.11
CA ALA A 84 8.68 -3.32 1.35
C ALA A 84 7.24 -3.30 1.90
N TRP A 85 6.34 -2.54 1.28
CA TRP A 85 4.92 -2.52 1.65
C TRP A 85 4.27 -3.88 1.40
N HIS A 86 4.53 -4.49 0.24
CA HIS A 86 4.00 -5.81 -0.12
C HIS A 86 4.51 -6.90 0.83
N THR A 87 5.81 -6.94 1.10
CA THR A 87 6.44 -7.89 2.03
C THR A 87 5.88 -7.75 3.44
N ALA A 88 5.67 -6.53 3.92
CA ALA A 88 5.06 -6.31 5.22
C ALA A 88 3.61 -6.81 5.30
N ALA A 89 2.81 -6.56 4.26
CA ALA A 89 1.45 -7.10 4.16
C ALA A 89 1.46 -8.64 4.09
N ALA A 90 2.33 -9.24 3.29
CA ALA A 90 2.45 -10.69 3.17
C ALA A 90 2.84 -11.35 4.49
N GLY A 91 3.76 -10.75 5.25
CA GLY A 91 4.24 -11.28 6.52
C GLY A 91 3.23 -11.20 7.66
N TYR A 92 2.45 -10.12 7.74
CA TYR A 92 1.63 -9.82 8.92
C TYR A 92 0.13 -9.76 8.67
N TYR A 93 -0.31 -9.47 7.44
CA TYR A 93 -1.72 -9.35 7.08
C TYR A 93 -2.03 -9.92 5.67
N PRO A 94 -1.72 -11.20 5.41
CA PRO A 94 -1.80 -11.78 4.06
C PRO A 94 -3.22 -11.79 3.47
N GLU A 95 -4.26 -11.87 4.30
CA GLU A 95 -5.65 -11.82 3.83
C GLU A 95 -6.03 -10.48 3.17
N PHE A 96 -5.25 -9.41 3.39
CA PHE A 96 -5.40 -8.15 2.67
C PHE A 96 -4.94 -8.29 1.22
N LEU A 97 -3.78 -8.92 0.98
CA LEU A 97 -3.24 -9.12 -0.36
C LEU A 97 -4.15 -9.98 -1.23
N VAL A 98 -4.79 -11.01 -0.66
CA VAL A 98 -5.79 -11.81 -1.38
C VAL A 98 -6.93 -10.94 -1.93
N LYS A 99 -7.40 -9.97 -1.15
CA LYS A 99 -8.46 -9.05 -1.58
C LYS A 99 -7.98 -8.06 -2.63
N GLU A 100 -6.75 -7.56 -2.50
CA GLU A 100 -6.17 -6.66 -3.49
C GLU A 100 -5.89 -7.39 -4.81
N GLU A 101 -5.46 -8.66 -4.77
CA GLU A 101 -5.30 -9.49 -5.96
C GLU A 101 -6.64 -9.74 -6.67
N ASP A 102 -7.70 -10.05 -5.92
CA ASP A 102 -9.05 -10.20 -6.48
C ASP A 102 -9.55 -8.90 -7.14
N ARG A 103 -9.21 -7.74 -6.57
CA ARG A 103 -9.52 -6.43 -7.18
C ARG A 103 -8.72 -6.21 -8.46
N LEU A 104 -7.43 -6.48 -8.42
CA LEU A 104 -6.55 -6.38 -9.59
C LEU A 104 -7.06 -7.29 -10.71
N ARG A 105 -7.42 -8.54 -10.41
CA ARG A 105 -8.01 -9.49 -11.37
C ARG A 105 -9.29 -8.94 -12.01
N LYS A 106 -10.17 -8.33 -11.21
CA LYS A 106 -11.39 -7.67 -11.73
C LYS A 106 -11.07 -6.50 -12.65
N ILE A 107 -10.04 -5.70 -12.35
CA ILE A 107 -9.57 -4.61 -13.22
C ILE A 107 -9.06 -5.19 -14.55
N PHE A 108 -8.24 -6.25 -14.50
CA PHE A 108 -7.72 -6.94 -15.68
C PHE A 108 -8.84 -7.51 -16.56
N THR A 109 -9.75 -8.30 -15.99
CA THR A 109 -10.88 -8.88 -16.75
C THR A 109 -11.72 -7.80 -17.41
N ARG A 110 -11.87 -6.66 -16.74
CA ARG A 110 -12.66 -5.53 -17.23
C ARG A 110 -11.91 -4.67 -18.27
N GLY A 111 -10.57 -4.73 -18.30
CA GLY A 111 -9.74 -4.00 -19.25
C GLY A 111 -9.78 -2.47 -19.12
N LYS A 112 -10.23 -1.92 -17.98
CA LYS A 112 -10.22 -0.45 -17.75
C LYS A 112 -10.16 -0.09 -16.27
N ILE A 113 -9.47 1.00 -15.97
CA ILE A 113 -9.50 1.69 -14.67
C ILE A 113 -10.69 2.66 -14.64
N ARG A 114 -11.39 2.72 -13.50
CA ARG A 114 -12.57 3.57 -13.28
C ARG A 114 -12.37 4.61 -12.18
N THR A 115 -11.51 4.32 -11.21
CA THR A 115 -11.29 5.19 -10.05
C THR A 115 -9.82 5.40 -9.80
N GLU A 116 -9.51 6.48 -9.10
CA GLU A 116 -8.15 6.81 -8.66
C GLU A 116 -7.56 5.72 -7.74
N ALA A 117 -8.38 5.11 -6.87
CA ALA A 117 -7.94 3.98 -6.06
C ALA A 117 -7.51 2.76 -6.90
N GLU A 118 -8.21 2.48 -8.00
CA GLU A 118 -7.82 1.41 -8.93
C GLU A 118 -6.54 1.80 -9.70
N PHE A 119 -6.37 3.08 -10.03
CA PHE A 119 -5.16 3.60 -10.65
C PHE A 119 -3.93 3.38 -9.75
N HIS A 120 -4.00 3.76 -8.48
CA HIS A 120 -2.88 3.57 -7.55
C HIS A 120 -2.57 2.09 -7.28
N LEU A 121 -3.59 1.23 -7.25
CA LEU A 121 -3.38 -0.22 -7.16
C LEU A 121 -2.63 -0.77 -8.38
N VAL A 122 -3.02 -0.34 -9.60
CA VAL A 122 -2.34 -0.74 -10.84
C VAL A 122 -0.91 -0.21 -10.89
N ARG A 123 -0.69 1.05 -10.51
CA ARG A 123 0.64 1.67 -10.50
C ARG A 123 1.57 1.02 -9.48
N HIS A 124 1.05 0.64 -8.32
CA HIS A 124 1.78 -0.15 -7.33
C HIS A 124 2.24 -1.50 -7.88
N GLU A 125 1.36 -2.22 -8.59
CA GLU A 125 1.72 -3.50 -9.21
C GLU A 125 2.81 -3.32 -10.27
N ILE A 126 2.78 -2.21 -11.02
CA ILE A 126 3.84 -1.84 -11.95
C ILE A 126 5.16 -1.65 -11.20
N ASP A 127 5.19 -0.86 -10.13
CA ASP A 127 6.42 -0.62 -9.36
C ASP A 127 7.02 -1.93 -8.81
N ILE A 128 6.19 -2.90 -8.40
CA ILE A 128 6.64 -4.23 -7.99
C ILE A 128 7.27 -5.00 -9.17
N LEU A 129 6.60 -5.02 -10.32
CA LEU A 129 7.08 -5.75 -11.52
C LEU A 129 8.29 -5.10 -12.19
N GLU A 130 8.46 -3.78 -12.04
CA GLU A 130 9.68 -3.06 -12.45
C GLU A 130 10.86 -3.45 -11.56
N GLY A 131 10.63 -3.67 -10.26
CA GLY A 131 11.65 -4.11 -9.29
C GLY A 131 12.07 -5.57 -9.42
N ALA A 132 11.20 -6.43 -9.95
CA ALA A 132 11.46 -7.86 -10.13
C ALA A 132 11.07 -8.33 -11.55
N PRO A 133 12.03 -8.76 -12.40
CA PRO A 133 11.74 -9.19 -13.77
C PRO A 133 10.98 -10.53 -13.77
N GLY A 134 9.66 -10.48 -13.72
CA GLY A 134 8.80 -11.68 -13.61
C GLY A 134 7.83 -11.87 -14.77
N ASP A 135 7.11 -10.82 -15.18
CA ASP A 135 6.03 -10.94 -16.16
C ASP A 135 5.89 -9.69 -17.05
N ALA A 136 6.66 -9.68 -18.14
CA ALA A 136 6.66 -8.59 -19.11
C ALA A 136 5.30 -8.39 -19.80
N THR A 137 4.52 -9.46 -19.97
CA THR A 137 3.19 -9.41 -20.61
C THR A 137 2.18 -8.74 -19.69
N LYS A 138 2.20 -9.11 -18.40
CA LYS A 138 1.38 -8.46 -17.37
C LYS A 138 1.76 -6.99 -17.23
N LEU A 139 3.06 -6.69 -17.16
CA LEU A 139 3.57 -5.32 -17.06
C LEU A 139 3.12 -4.45 -18.24
N GLN A 140 3.27 -4.91 -19.48
CA GLN A 140 2.79 -4.18 -20.66
C GLN A 140 1.27 -3.94 -20.64
N THR A 141 0.50 -4.89 -20.09
CA THR A 141 -0.95 -4.73 -19.95
C THR A 141 -1.30 -3.69 -18.89
N LEU A 142 -0.57 -3.64 -17.78
CA LEU A 142 -0.76 -2.63 -16.73
C LEU A 142 -0.44 -1.22 -17.24
N TYR A 143 0.64 -1.03 -18.00
CA TYR A 143 0.93 0.27 -18.62
C TYR A 143 -0.20 0.72 -19.55
N ARG A 144 -0.71 -0.16 -20.42
CA ARG A 144 -1.84 0.18 -21.30
C ARG A 144 -3.08 0.63 -20.53
N LEU A 145 -3.34 0.02 -19.37
CA LEU A 145 -4.46 0.42 -18.51
C LEU A 145 -4.26 1.82 -17.93
N VAL A 146 -3.03 2.15 -17.51
CA VAL A 146 -2.63 3.48 -17.01
C VAL A 146 -2.76 4.52 -18.12
N ASP A 147 -2.13 4.30 -19.27
CA ASP A 147 -2.16 5.22 -20.41
C ASP A 147 -3.60 5.54 -20.84
N SER A 148 -4.46 4.51 -20.87
CA SER A 148 -5.89 4.65 -21.23
C SER A 148 -6.72 5.40 -20.19
N PHE A 149 -6.25 5.50 -18.95
CA PHE A 149 -6.91 6.25 -17.88
C PHE A 149 -6.47 7.71 -17.87
N GLU A 150 -5.18 7.95 -18.06
CA GLU A 150 -4.59 9.31 -18.09
C GLU A 150 -4.95 10.09 -19.36
N SER A 151 -5.25 9.41 -20.46
CA SER A 151 -5.66 10.04 -21.73
C SER A 151 -7.15 10.41 -21.83
N ARG A 152 -7.93 10.23 -20.75
CA ARG A 152 -9.36 10.58 -20.68
C ARG A 152 -9.58 12.01 -20.21
#